data_AF-A0A413DX23-F1
#
_entry.id   AF-A0A413DX23-F1
#
_cell.length_a   1.000
_cell.length_b   1.000
_cell.length_c   1.000
_cell.angle_alpha   90.00
_cell.angle_beta   90.00
_cell.angle_gamma   90.00
#
_symmetry.space_group_name_H-M   'P 1'
#
loop_
_entity.id
_entity.type
_entity.pdbx_description
1 polymer ?
#
loop_
_entity_poly.entity_id
_entity_poly.type
_entity_poly.pdbx_seq_one_letter_code
_entity_poly.pdbx_strand_id
1 'polypeptide(L)'
;MFKYGKKAGYMGIALLVLAVIPLVVAACVIPNIGPEVATKFNAAGEVTRWGKSYELLALPVLNLLLSVATYFTAGRQAKNNDDSAAMARIVCERYLRNGCITGVFLNVINVYFMYSAITGTGFGLGF
;
A
#
# COMPACT_ATOMS: atom_id res chain seq x y z
N MET A 1 -12.68 15.18 -2.07
CA MET A 1 -12.88 14.48 -3.36
C MET A 1 -14.30 14.55 -3.92
N PHE A 2 -15.36 14.54 -3.11
CA PHE A 2 -16.75 14.57 -3.59
C PHE A 2 -17.12 15.74 -4.50
N LYS A 3 -16.45 16.89 -4.38
CA LYS A 3 -16.62 18.02 -5.31
C LYS A 3 -16.28 17.71 -6.77
N TYR A 4 -15.47 16.68 -7.02
CA TYR A 4 -15.14 16.18 -8.36
C TYR A 4 -16.01 14.99 -8.78
N GLY A 5 -17.09 14.70 -8.02
CA GLY A 5 -18.04 13.62 -8.27
C GLY A 5 -18.07 12.57 -7.17
N LYS A 6 -19.24 11.91 -7.01
CA LYS A 6 -19.45 10.86 -5.98
C LYS A 6 -18.44 9.71 -6.12
N LYS A 7 -18.17 9.28 -7.35
CA LYS A 7 -17.22 8.21 -7.67
C LYS A 7 -15.80 8.55 -7.20
N ALA A 8 -15.31 9.76 -7.47
CA ALA A 8 -14.02 10.24 -6.95
C ALA A 8 -14.03 10.32 -5.41
N GLY A 9 -15.15 10.72 -4.81
CA GLY A 9 -15.36 10.66 -3.36
C GLY A 9 -15.11 9.27 -2.77
N TYR A 10 -15.80 8.26 -3.29
CA TYR A 10 -15.67 6.87 -2.82
C TYR A 10 -14.28 6.29 -3.08
N MET A 11 -13.66 6.55 -4.24
CA MET A 11 -12.29 6.09 -4.48
C MET A 11 -11.30 6.76 -3.52
N GLY A 12 -11.49 8.04 -3.18
CA GLY A 12 -10.67 8.73 -2.19
C GLY A 12 -10.75 8.07 -0.82
N ILE A 13 -11.94 7.67 -0.38
CA ILE A 13 -12.13 6.91 0.87
C ILE A 13 -11.46 5.54 0.75
N ALA A 14 -11.72 4.79 -0.34
CA ALA A 14 -11.15 3.47 -0.56
C ALA A 14 -9.62 3.50 -0.51
N LEU A 15 -8.99 4.50 -1.14
CA LEU A 15 -7.55 4.71 -1.09
C LEU A 15 -7.02 4.89 0.34
N LEU A 16 -7.70 5.71 1.15
CA LEU A 16 -7.30 5.93 2.55
C LEU A 16 -7.52 4.68 3.42
N VAL A 17 -8.58 3.92 3.17
CA VAL A 17 -8.80 2.62 3.84
C VAL A 17 -7.68 1.64 3.48
N LEU A 18 -7.37 1.50 2.18
CA LEU A 18 -6.26 0.67 1.70
C LEU A 18 -4.90 1.12 2.25
N ALA A 19 -4.74 2.41 2.57
CA ALA A 19 -3.55 2.96 3.19
C ALA A 19 -3.34 2.44 4.63
N VAL A 20 -4.43 2.30 5.38
CA VAL A 20 -4.42 1.98 6.82
C VAL A 20 -4.42 0.48 7.09
N ILE A 21 -5.07 -0.33 6.25
CA ILE A 21 -5.14 -1.80 6.44
C ILE A 21 -3.77 -2.45 6.73
N PRO A 22 -2.68 -2.19 5.97
CA PRO A 22 -1.43 -2.91 6.23
C PRO A 22 -0.76 -2.48 7.54
N LEU A 23 -1.03 -1.27 8.03
CA LEU A 23 -0.59 -0.83 9.36
C LEU A 23 -1.32 -1.56 10.46
N VAL A 24 -2.63 -1.78 10.31
CA VAL A 24 -3.43 -2.57 11.26
C VAL A 24 -2.92 -4.01 11.29
N VAL A 25 -2.70 -4.62 10.12
CA VAL A 25 -2.12 -5.97 10.05
C VAL A 25 -0.75 -6.02 10.73
N ALA A 26 0.13 -5.06 10.47
CA ALA A 26 1.45 -5.00 11.11
C ALA A 26 1.35 -4.85 12.64
N ALA A 27 0.45 -4.00 13.13
CA ALA A 27 0.22 -3.80 14.55
C ALA A 27 -0.32 -5.05 15.24
N CYS A 28 -1.09 -5.88 14.53
CA CYS A 28 -1.57 -7.18 15.05
C CYS A 28 -0.50 -8.27 14.97
N VAL A 29 0.36 -8.27 13.96
CA VAL A 29 1.31 -9.37 13.69
C VAL A 29 2.63 -9.20 14.43
N ILE A 30 3.24 -8.01 14.35
CA ILE A 30 4.61 -7.77 14.84
C ILE A 30 4.77 -8.05 16.35
N PRO A 31 3.81 -7.71 17.24
CA PRO A 31 3.92 -8.04 18.66
C PRO A 31 3.90 -9.54 18.96
N ASN A 32 3.43 -10.38 18.03
CA ASN A 32 3.23 -11.81 18.21
C ASN A 32 4.33 -12.68 17.57
N ILE A 33 5.37 -12.07 17.02
CA ILE A 33 6.50 -12.77 16.37
C ILE A 33 7.82 -12.42 17.05
N GLY A 34 8.84 -13.25 16.85
CA GLY A 34 10.17 -13.05 17.41
C GLY A 34 10.84 -11.74 16.93
N PRO A 35 11.86 -11.24 17.66
CA PRO A 35 12.58 -10.02 17.28
C PRO A 35 13.39 -10.16 15.99
N GLU A 36 13.65 -11.39 15.56
CA GLU A 36 14.37 -11.74 14.34
C GLU A 36 13.50 -12.66 13.48
N VAL A 37 13.36 -12.31 12.20
CA VAL A 37 12.47 -12.98 11.24
C VAL A 37 13.14 -13.16 9.89
N ALA A 38 12.73 -14.17 9.14
CA ALA A 38 13.16 -14.35 7.76
C ALA A 38 12.59 -13.22 6.90
N THR A 39 13.45 -12.49 6.19
CA THR A 39 13.06 -11.32 5.39
C THR A 39 13.39 -11.47 3.90
N LYS A 40 14.22 -12.46 3.55
CA LYS A 40 14.51 -12.82 2.17
C LYS A 40 14.65 -14.33 2.05
N PHE A 41 14.21 -14.84 0.90
CA PHE A 41 14.26 -16.23 0.53
C PHE A 41 14.90 -16.33 -0.86
N ASN A 42 15.52 -17.47 -1.19
CA ASN A 42 15.88 -17.77 -2.58
C ASN A 42 14.69 -18.43 -3.31
N ALA A 43 14.90 -18.83 -4.57
CA ALA A 43 13.87 -19.50 -5.36
C ALA A 43 13.50 -20.90 -4.84
N ALA A 44 14.39 -21.56 -4.08
CA ALA A 44 14.14 -22.83 -3.42
C ALA A 44 13.42 -22.69 -2.06
N GLY A 45 13.19 -21.45 -1.62
CA GLY A 45 12.53 -21.14 -0.35
C GLY A 45 13.44 -21.19 0.87
N GLU A 46 14.76 -21.24 0.67
CA GLU A 46 15.73 -21.17 1.76
C GLU A 46 15.91 -19.72 2.20
N VAL A 47 16.02 -19.50 3.51
CA VAL A 47 16.21 -18.17 4.08
C VAL A 47 17.60 -17.65 3.72
N THR A 48 17.66 -16.51 3.04
CA THR A 48 18.92 -15.85 2.67
C THR A 48 19.22 -14.62 3.51
N ARG A 49 18.23 -14.09 4.26
CA ARG A 49 18.44 -12.99 5.21
C ARG A 49 17.49 -13.05 6.40
N TRP A 50 18.07 -12.98 7.59
CA TRP A 50 17.37 -12.67 8.83
C TRP A 50 17.43 -11.17 9.10
N GLY A 51 16.30 -10.59 9.51
CA GLY A 51 16.18 -9.17 9.80
C GLY A 51 15.34 -8.95 11.04
N LYS A 52 15.24 -7.69 11.49
CA LYS A 52 14.41 -7.36 12.65
C LYS A 52 12.95 -7.32 12.28
N SER A 53 12.07 -7.76 13.18
CA SER A 53 10.62 -7.81 12.92
C SER A 53 10.01 -6.44 12.61
N TYR A 54 10.55 -5.35 13.15
CA TYR A 54 10.10 -3.99 12.84
C TYR A 54 10.40 -3.55 11.40
N GLU A 55 11.32 -4.20 10.69
CA GLU A 55 11.58 -3.89 9.27
C GLU A 55 10.34 -4.17 8.40
N LEU A 56 9.42 -5.04 8.87
CA LEU A 56 8.14 -5.31 8.24
C LEU A 56 7.21 -4.08 8.21
N LEU A 57 7.48 -3.04 9.01
CA LEU A 57 6.74 -1.77 8.96
C LEU A 57 7.08 -0.92 7.74
N ALA A 58 8.20 -1.19 7.06
CA ALA A 58 8.63 -0.38 5.92
C ALA A 58 7.58 -0.31 4.80
N LEU A 59 6.99 -1.46 4.45
CA LEU A 59 5.94 -1.55 3.42
C LEU A 59 4.63 -0.85 3.82
N PRO A 60 4.05 -1.11 5.02
CA PRO A 60 2.90 -0.38 5.53
C PRO A 60 3.10 1.15 5.54
N VAL A 61 4.25 1.63 6.02
CA VAL A 61 4.56 3.06 6.07
C VAL A 61 4.69 3.63 4.66
N LEU A 62 5.38 2.95 3.75
CA LEU A 62 5.48 3.35 2.34
C LEU A 62 4.10 3.43 1.69
N ASN A 63 3.25 2.43 1.90
CA ASN A 63 1.89 2.41 1.36
C ASN A 63 1.05 3.58 1.88
N LEU A 64 1.16 3.90 3.18
CA LEU A 64 0.49 5.06 3.77
C LEU A 64 0.93 6.36 3.08
N LEU A 65 2.24 6.59 3.00
CA LEU A 65 2.80 7.81 2.42
C LEU A 65 2.41 7.96 0.96
N LEU A 66 2.52 6.90 0.16
CA LEU A 66 2.14 6.91 -1.26
C LEU A 66 0.65 7.15 -1.45
N SER A 67 -0.20 6.53 -0.64
CA SER A 67 -1.66 6.69 -0.73
C SER A 67 -2.08 8.11 -0.36
N VAL A 68 -1.52 8.67 0.72
CA VAL A 68 -1.78 10.06 1.14
C VAL A 68 -1.26 11.05 0.10
N ALA A 69 -0.04 10.85 -0.42
CA ALA A 69 0.52 11.68 -1.48
C ALA A 69 -0.33 11.62 -2.78
N THR A 70 -0.83 10.43 -3.13
CA THR A 70 -1.71 10.24 -4.29
C THR A 70 -3.04 10.95 -4.09
N TYR A 71 -3.62 10.88 -2.89
CA TYR A 71 -4.84 11.60 -2.56
C TYR A 71 -4.67 13.11 -2.77
N PHE A 72 -3.61 13.72 -2.23
CA PHE A 72 -3.37 15.15 -2.42
C PHE A 72 -3.06 15.51 -3.87
N THR A 73 -2.25 14.69 -4.56
CA THR A 73 -1.92 14.89 -5.97
C THR A 73 -3.17 14.82 -6.85
N ALA A 74 -4.09 13.88 -6.60
CA ALA A 74 -5.36 13.80 -7.33
C ALA A 74 -6.17 15.10 -7.20
N GLY A 75 -6.23 15.68 -6.00
CA GLY A 75 -6.94 16.92 -5.75
C GLY A 75 -6.26 18.13 -6.40
N ARG A 76 -4.93 18.21 -6.32
CA ARG A 76 -4.15 19.28 -6.96
C ARG A 76 -4.26 19.24 -8.47
N GLN A 77 -4.15 18.06 -9.07
CA GLN A 77 -4.23 17.91 -10.52
C GLN A 77 -5.64 18.17 -11.06
N ALA A 78 -6.67 17.76 -10.31
CA ALA A 78 -8.04 18.14 -10.65
C ALA A 78 -8.27 19.65 -10.58
N LYS A 79 -7.69 20.34 -9.59
CA LYS A 79 -7.74 21.80 -9.49
C LYS A 79 -7.03 22.49 -10.65
N ASN A 80 -5.89 21.98 -11.10
CA ASN A 80 -5.15 22.53 -12.23
C ASN A 80 -5.86 22.35 -13.60
N ASN A 81 -7.03 21.71 -13.62
CA ASN A 81 -7.83 21.48 -14.83
C ASN A 81 -9.27 22.01 -14.61
N ASP A 82 -9.43 23.05 -13.78
CA ASP A 82 -10.74 23.60 -13.40
C ASP A 82 -11.45 24.37 -14.53
N ASP A 83 -10.72 24.77 -15.57
CA ASP A 83 -11.26 25.28 -16.84
C ASP A 83 -12.33 24.36 -17.45
N SER A 84 -12.28 23.06 -17.15
CA SER A 84 -13.28 22.09 -17.52
C SER A 84 -13.61 21.15 -16.37
N ALA A 85 -14.82 21.25 -15.84
CA ALA A 85 -15.32 20.36 -14.79
C ALA A 85 -15.24 18.88 -15.19
N ALA A 86 -15.41 18.57 -16.49
CA ALA A 86 -15.26 17.23 -17.03
C ALA A 86 -13.80 16.75 -16.94
N MET A 87 -12.83 17.58 -17.32
CA MET A 87 -11.41 17.26 -17.25
C MET A 87 -10.93 17.14 -15.81
N ALA A 88 -11.29 18.07 -14.92
CA ALA A 88 -10.99 18.00 -13.49
C ALA A 88 -11.44 16.66 -12.88
N ARG A 89 -12.66 16.19 -13.23
CA ARG A 89 -13.19 14.90 -12.80
C ARG A 89 -12.41 13.71 -13.35
N ILE A 90 -12.15 13.67 -14.67
CA ILE A 90 -11.41 12.58 -15.31
C ILE A 90 -10.01 12.44 -14.71
N VAL A 91 -9.31 13.56 -14.52
CA VAL A 91 -7.98 13.58 -13.90
C VAL A 91 -8.05 13.07 -12.46
N CYS A 92 -8.98 13.58 -11.66
CA CYS A 92 -9.16 13.13 -10.27
C CYS A 92 -9.40 11.61 -10.20
N GLU A 93 -10.34 11.10 -10.98
CA GLU A 93 -10.68 9.66 -11.02
C GLU A 93 -9.49 8.82 -11.49
N ARG A 94 -8.68 9.29 -12.46
CA ARG A 94 -7.50 8.57 -12.94
C ARG A 94 -6.44 8.39 -11.85
N TYR A 95 -6.09 9.47 -11.15
CA TYR A 95 -5.11 9.41 -10.07
C TYR A 95 -5.59 8.52 -8.92
N LEU A 96 -6.86 8.67 -8.52
CA LEU A 96 -7.43 7.87 -7.44
C LEU A 96 -7.53 6.38 -7.80
N ARG A 97 -7.91 6.04 -9.04
CA ARG A 97 -7.93 4.65 -9.51
C ARG A 97 -6.53 4.04 -9.49
N ASN A 98 -5.54 4.74 -10.01
CA ASN A 98 -4.16 4.27 -9.99
C ASN A 98 -3.66 4.07 -8.54
N GLY A 99 -3.98 5.03 -7.65
CA GLY A 99 -3.70 4.89 -6.22
C GLY A 99 -4.34 3.65 -5.61
N CYS A 100 -5.61 3.38 -5.90
CA CYS A 100 -6.30 2.19 -5.39
C CYS A 100 -5.65 0.89 -5.90
N ILE A 101 -5.29 0.82 -7.17
CA ILE A 101 -4.61 -0.36 -7.75
C ILE A 101 -3.28 -0.60 -7.05
N THR A 102 -2.45 0.44 -6.90
CA THR A 102 -1.19 0.35 -6.17
C THR A 102 -1.41 -0.03 -4.70
N GLY A 103 -2.43 0.53 -4.04
CA GLY A 103 -2.77 0.21 -2.66
C GLY A 103 -3.15 -1.26 -2.49
N VAL A 104 -3.97 -1.82 -3.38
CA VAL A 104 -4.31 -3.26 -3.36
C VAL A 104 -3.05 -4.11 -3.55
N PHE A 105 -2.22 -3.76 -4.53
CA PHE A 105 -0.96 -4.48 -4.78
C PHE A 105 -0.03 -4.49 -3.55
N LEU A 106 0.16 -3.33 -2.92
CA LEU A 106 0.98 -3.22 -1.71
C LEU A 106 0.37 -3.98 -0.52
N ASN A 107 -0.96 -4.05 -0.41
CA ASN A 107 -1.62 -4.87 0.60
C ASN A 107 -1.35 -6.37 0.40
N VAL A 108 -1.41 -6.86 -0.85
CA VAL A 108 -1.09 -8.27 -1.16
C VAL A 108 0.36 -8.59 -0.79
N ILE A 109 1.30 -7.73 -1.15
CA ILE A 109 2.72 -7.90 -0.77
C ILE A 109 2.88 -7.87 0.75
N ASN A 110 2.20 -6.94 1.43
CA ASN A 110 2.28 -6.85 2.89
C ASN A 110 1.76 -8.13 3.57
N VAL A 111 0.63 -8.68 3.11
CA VAL A 111 0.12 -9.96 3.62
C VAL A 111 1.13 -11.07 3.40
N TYR A 112 1.74 -11.15 2.21
CA TYR A 112 2.79 -12.13 1.93
C TYR A 112 3.97 -11.98 2.88
N PHE A 113 4.47 -10.76 3.11
CA PHE A 113 5.62 -10.51 4.01
C PHE A 113 5.30 -10.90 5.45
N MET A 114 4.10 -10.56 5.93
CA MET A 114 3.66 -10.91 7.28
C MET A 114 3.50 -12.44 7.42
N TYR A 115 2.91 -13.09 6.42
CA TYR A 115 2.78 -14.55 6.39
C TYR A 115 4.15 -15.25 6.41
N SER A 116 5.10 -14.79 5.60
CA SER A 116 6.45 -15.35 5.57
C SER A 116 7.19 -15.16 6.88
N ALA A 117 7.01 -14.01 7.54
CA ALA A 117 7.60 -13.75 8.84
C ALA A 117 7.01 -14.66 9.95
N ILE A 118 5.71 -14.95 9.91
CA ILE A 118 5.05 -15.85 10.87
C ILE A 118 5.49 -17.30 10.67
N THR A 119 5.55 -17.75 9.41
CA THR A 119 5.77 -19.17 9.10
C THR A 119 7.24 -19.53 8.94
N GLY A 120 8.11 -18.54 8.74
CA GLY A 120 9.50 -18.78 8.32
C GLY A 120 9.61 -19.37 6.91
N THR A 121 8.56 -19.31 6.11
CA THR A 121 8.51 -19.87 4.75
C THR A 121 8.25 -18.78 3.72
N GLY A 122 8.81 -18.94 2.53
CA GLY A 122 8.63 -17.98 1.46
C GLY A 122 9.41 -18.39 0.22
N PHE A 123 9.35 -17.55 -0.81
CA PHE A 123 10.14 -17.64 -2.02
C PHE A 123 10.62 -16.25 -2.42
N GLY A 124 11.82 -16.18 -2.97
CA GLY A 124 12.33 -14.99 -3.63
C GLY A 124 12.32 -15.16 -5.14
N LEU A 125 12.35 -14.04 -5.83
CA LEU A 125 12.68 -14.04 -7.25
C LEU A 125 14.21 -14.10 -7.32
N GLY A 126 14.76 -15.18 -7.86
CA GLY A 126 16.18 -15.55 -7.78
C GLY A 126 17.13 -14.70 -8.64
N PHE A 127 16.95 -13.38 -8.65
CA PHE A 127 17.80 -12.41 -9.33
C PHE A 127 18.43 -11.43 -8.34
#